data_AF-A0A433HA59-F1
#
_entry.id   AF-A0A433HA59-F1
#
_cell.length_a   1.000
_cell.length_b   1.000
_cell.length_c   1.000
_cell.angle_alpha   90.00
_cell.angle_beta   90.00
_cell.angle_gamma   90.00
#
_symmetry.space_group_name_H-M   'P 1'
#
loop_
_entity.id
_entity.type
_entity.pdbx_description
1 polymer ?
#
loop_
_entity_poly.entity_id
_entity_poly.type
_entity_poly.pdbx_seq_one_letter_code
_entity_poly.pdbx_strand_id
1 'polypeptide(L)'
;MHKKRRPEKRQAPCPFPGYRWCGPGCSGPGAPLNDVDACCQRHDRCLNRGISPCRCDFEFMNCVRSKMNNHTKKGRQAALMYRAMKVKTSFTCGGF
;
A
#
# COMPACT_ATOMS: atom_id res chain seq x y z
N MET A 1 -20.64 -4.85 29.85
CA MET A 1 -19.70 -3.72 29.71
C MET A 1 -19.18 -3.66 28.28
N HIS A 2 -19.19 -2.47 27.69
CA HIS A 2 -19.19 -2.19 26.25
C HIS A 2 -17.86 -2.52 25.54
N LYS A 3 -17.90 -3.46 24.57
CA LYS A 3 -16.81 -3.74 23.62
C LYS A 3 -16.63 -2.48 22.78
N LYS A 4 -15.61 -1.64 23.09
CA LYS A 4 -15.31 -0.42 22.32
C LYS A 4 -14.97 -0.81 20.87
N ARG A 5 -15.97 -0.76 19.99
CA ARG A 5 -15.79 -0.90 18.54
C ARG A 5 -14.92 0.27 18.08
N ARG A 6 -13.71 -0.04 17.58
CA ARG A 6 -12.80 0.95 16.98
C ARG A 6 -13.54 1.65 15.83
N PRO A 7 -13.40 2.97 15.66
CA PRO A 7 -14.13 3.71 14.64
C PRO A 7 -13.72 3.19 13.26
N GLU A 8 -14.71 2.68 12.53
CA GLU A 8 -14.59 2.21 11.16
C GLU A 8 -14.28 3.44 10.28
N LYS A 9 -13.00 3.63 9.96
CA LYS A 9 -12.54 4.74 9.10
C LYS A 9 -13.30 4.65 7.77
N ARG A 10 -14.02 5.73 7.45
CA ARG A 10 -14.87 5.90 6.27
C ARG A 10 -14.14 5.43 5.00
N GLN A 11 -14.71 4.42 4.37
CA GLN A 11 -14.17 3.71 3.21
C GLN A 11 -14.39 4.56 1.97
N ALA A 12 -13.36 5.25 1.46
CA ALA A 12 -13.44 5.93 0.18
C ALA A 12 -13.40 4.89 -0.95
N PRO A 13 -14.17 5.07 -2.04
CA PRO A 13 -14.18 4.15 -3.17
C PRO A 13 -12.82 4.19 -3.87
N CYS A 14 -12.18 3.04 -3.95
CA CYS A 14 -10.90 2.88 -4.63
C CYS A 14 -11.02 3.23 -6.12
N PRO A 15 -10.20 4.18 -6.65
CA PRO A 15 -10.25 4.54 -8.06
C PRO A 15 -9.65 3.48 -8.99
N PHE A 16 -8.93 2.48 -8.45
CA PHE A 16 -8.37 1.37 -9.24
C PHE A 16 -9.24 0.11 -9.15
N PRO A 17 -9.97 -0.27 -10.21
CA PRO A 17 -10.66 -1.55 -10.26
C PRO A 17 -9.64 -2.70 -10.25
N GLY A 18 -9.65 -3.52 -9.19
CA GLY A 18 -8.80 -4.71 -9.04
C GLY A 18 -7.83 -4.73 -7.86
N TYR A 19 -7.80 -3.69 -7.03
CA TYR A 19 -7.01 -3.63 -5.79
C TYR A 19 -7.86 -3.11 -4.63
N ARG A 20 -7.73 -3.70 -3.43
CA ARG A 20 -8.53 -3.33 -2.24
C ARG A 20 -7.77 -2.45 -1.26
N TRP A 21 -6.45 -2.55 -1.28
CA TRP A 21 -5.54 -1.87 -0.37
C TRP A 21 -4.59 -0.92 -1.08
N CYS A 22 -4.57 -0.92 -2.41
CA CYS A 22 -3.61 -0.14 -3.18
C CYS A 22 -4.24 1.03 -3.93
N GLY A 23 -4.06 2.23 -3.39
CA GLY A 23 -4.51 3.50 -3.98
C GLY A 23 -4.77 4.56 -2.91
N PRO A 24 -4.76 5.86 -3.26
CA PRO A 24 -5.12 6.91 -2.32
C PRO A 24 -6.56 6.72 -1.83
N GLY A 25 -6.73 6.61 -0.50
CA GLY A 25 -8.04 6.38 0.15
C GLY A 25 -8.47 4.92 0.27
N CYS A 26 -7.64 3.96 -0.16
CA CYS A 26 -7.94 2.52 -0.15
C CYS A 26 -7.35 1.79 1.06
N SER A 27 -8.06 1.78 2.19
CA SER A 27 -7.71 0.94 3.35
C SER A 27 -8.85 -0.02 3.69
N GLY A 28 -9.42 -0.64 2.65
CA GLY A 28 -10.68 -1.38 2.75
C GLY A 28 -10.59 -2.59 3.70
N PRO A 29 -11.68 -2.94 4.40
CA PRO A 29 -11.73 -4.15 5.19
C PRO A 29 -11.77 -5.39 4.28
N GLY A 30 -10.77 -6.28 4.42
CA GLY A 30 -10.78 -7.63 3.87
C GLY A 30 -9.42 -8.15 3.41
N ALA A 31 -9.39 -9.43 3.02
CA ALA A 31 -8.17 -10.10 2.61
C ALA A 31 -7.58 -9.45 1.33
N PRO A 32 -6.24 -9.36 1.23
CA PRO A 32 -5.59 -8.89 0.03
C PRO A 32 -5.94 -9.80 -1.15
N LEU A 33 -6.28 -9.21 -2.30
CA LEU A 33 -6.64 -9.95 -3.51
C LEU A 33 -5.43 -10.65 -4.16
N ASN A 34 -4.24 -10.10 -3.97
CA ASN A 34 -3.00 -10.63 -4.51
C ASN A 34 -1.79 -10.19 -3.67
N ASP A 35 -0.63 -10.74 -3.97
CA ASP A 35 0.62 -10.45 -3.27
C ASP A 35 1.00 -8.95 -3.22
N VAL A 36 0.65 -8.19 -4.26
CA VAL A 36 0.92 -6.75 -4.33
C VAL A 36 -0.05 -6.01 -3.39
N ASP A 37 -1.32 -6.39 -3.39
CA ASP A 37 -2.35 -5.89 -2.48
C ASP A 37 -1.99 -6.17 -1.01
N ALA A 38 -1.32 -7.30 -0.72
CA ALA A 38 -0.78 -7.61 0.61
C ALA A 38 0.35 -6.64 1.01
N CYS A 39 1.20 -6.22 0.08
CA CYS A 39 2.19 -5.17 0.33
C CYS A 39 1.52 -3.84 0.66
N CYS A 40 0.45 -3.47 -0.04
CA CYS A 40 -0.29 -2.23 0.21
C CYS A 40 -0.99 -2.27 1.58
N GLN A 41 -1.59 -3.41 1.96
CA GLN A 41 -2.11 -3.61 3.31
C GLN A 41 -1.04 -3.40 4.40
N ARG A 42 0.18 -3.87 4.16
CA ARG A 42 1.28 -3.71 5.12
C ARG A 42 1.71 -2.24 5.23
N HIS A 43 1.74 -1.52 4.12
CA HIS A 43 2.03 -0.09 4.06
C HIS A 43 1.01 0.73 4.85
N ASP A 44 -0.28 0.51 4.60
CA ASP A 44 -1.37 1.16 5.35
C ASP A 44 -1.29 0.89 6.85
N ARG A 45 -1.02 -0.36 7.23
CA ARG A 45 -0.83 -0.72 8.63
C ARG A 45 0.40 -0.05 9.25
N CYS A 46 1.47 0.12 8.47
CA CYS A 46 2.68 0.81 8.92
C CYS A 46 2.39 2.30 9.20
N LEU A 47 1.69 2.97 8.28
CA LEU A 47 1.24 4.35 8.47
C LEU A 47 0.26 4.48 9.65
N ASN A 48 -0.68 3.55 9.79
CA ASN A 48 -1.65 3.56 10.88
C ASN A 48 -1.03 3.26 12.26
N ARG A 49 0.14 2.63 12.30
CA ARG A 49 0.94 2.44 13.54
C ARG A 49 1.70 3.70 13.94
N GLY A 50 1.68 4.76 13.12
CA GLY A 50 2.43 5.99 13.37
C GLY A 50 3.94 5.85 13.09
N ILE A 51 4.34 4.84 12.30
CA ILE A 51 5.72 4.70 11.84
C ILE A 51 6.01 5.81 10.82
N SER A 52 7.27 6.25 10.71
CA SER A 52 7.68 7.27 9.76
C SER A 52 7.26 6.88 8.32
N PRO A 53 6.60 7.79 7.57
CA PRO A 53 6.12 7.51 6.22
C PRO A 53 7.22 6.99 5.31
N CYS A 54 8.43 7.52 5.45
CA CYS A 54 9.60 7.11 4.70
C CYS A 54 9.98 5.65 4.93
N ARG A 55 10.02 5.21 6.20
CA ARG A 55 10.30 3.81 6.52
C ARG A 55 9.22 2.88 5.97
N CYS A 56 7.96 3.27 6.09
CA CYS A 56 6.85 2.53 5.51
C CYS A 56 6.98 2.42 3.98
N ASP A 57 7.30 3.53 3.32
CA ASP A 57 7.49 3.58 1.87
C ASP A 57 8.68 2.70 1.42
N PHE A 58 9.80 2.68 2.16
CA PHE A 58 10.93 1.78 1.90
C PHE A 58 10.56 0.31 2.06
N GLU A 59 9.85 -0.06 3.13
CA GLU A 59 9.38 -1.44 3.34
C GLU A 59 8.37 -1.88 2.29
N PHE A 60 7.53 -0.95 1.81
CA PHE A 60 6.62 -1.17 0.71
C PHE A 60 7.39 -1.42 -0.59
N MET A 61 8.35 -0.55 -0.92
CA MET A 61 9.19 -0.71 -2.12
C MET A 61 9.91 -2.06 -2.12
N ASN A 62 10.45 -2.50 -0.99
CA ASN A 62 11.12 -3.80 -0.89
C ASN A 62 10.14 -4.98 -1.08
N CYS A 63 8.94 -4.87 -0.52
CA CYS A 63 7.88 -5.89 -0.70
C CYS A 63 7.46 -6.00 -2.17
N VAL A 64 7.16 -4.87 -2.81
CA VAL A 64 6.69 -4.82 -4.19
C VAL A 64 7.78 -5.20 -5.18
N ARG A 65 9.05 -4.89 -4.89
CA ARG A 65 10.22 -5.29 -5.70
C ARG A 65 10.28 -6.80 -5.90
N SER A 66 10.00 -7.57 -4.86
CA SER A 66 9.96 -9.05 -4.94
C SER A 66 8.75 -9.59 -5.69
N LYS A 67 7.75 -8.74 -5.98
CA LYS A 67 6.49 -9.09 -6.66
C LYS A 67 6.40 -8.50 -8.08
N MET A 68 7.43 -7.79 -8.54
CA MET A 68 7.53 -7.33 -9.91
C MET A 68 7.73 -8.52 -10.85
N ASN A 69 6.73 -8.81 -11.65
CA ASN A 69 6.82 -9.80 -12.71
C ASN A 69 6.18 -9.27 -13.99
N ASN A 70 7.02 -8.98 -14.98
CA ASN A 70 6.58 -8.41 -16.26
C ASN A 70 5.69 -9.34 -17.09
N HIS A 71 5.71 -10.65 -16.81
CA HIS A 71 4.86 -11.64 -17.48
C HIS A 71 3.41 -11.63 -16.98
N THR A 72 3.11 -10.92 -15.88
CA THR A 72 1.76 -10.89 -15.30
C THR A 72 1.21 -9.46 -15.23
N LYS A 73 -0.11 -9.30 -15.41
CA LYS A 73 -0.78 -8.00 -15.26
C LYS A 73 -0.51 -7.37 -13.88
N LYS A 74 -0.57 -8.18 -12.82
CA LYS A 74 -0.25 -7.76 -11.43
C LYS A 74 1.18 -7.26 -11.26
N GLY A 75 2.16 -7.91 -11.89
CA GLY A 75 3.57 -7.55 -11.75
C GLY A 75 3.96 -6.30 -12.55
N ARG A 76 3.30 -6.04 -13.68
CA ARG A 76 3.39 -4.74 -14.37
C ARG A 76 2.85 -3.60 -13.50
N GLN A 77 1.73 -3.84 -12.82
CA GLN A 77 1.16 -2.89 -11.86
C GLN A 77 2.08 -2.68 -10.63
N ALA A 78 2.68 -3.76 -10.11
CA ALA A 78 3.71 -3.69 -9.06
C ALA A 78 4.90 -2.80 -9.49
N ALA A 79 5.39 -2.97 -10.71
CA ALA A 79 6.48 -2.15 -11.24
C ALA A 79 6.10 -0.67 -11.34
N LEU A 80 4.87 -0.36 -11.79
CA LEU A 80 4.36 1.02 -11.83
C LEU A 80 4.27 1.62 -10.41
N MET A 81 3.74 0.86 -9.44
CA MET A 81 3.64 1.28 -8.05
C MET A 81 5.00 1.57 -7.42
N TYR A 82 5.98 0.70 -7.65
CA TYR A 82 7.33 0.93 -7.16
C TYR A 82 7.95 2.18 -7.77
N ARG A 83 7.76 2.42 -9.08
CA ARG A 83 8.25 3.63 -9.74
C ARG A 83 7.60 4.88 -9.13
N ALA A 84 6.29 4.87 -8.94
CA ALA A 84 5.56 5.96 -8.29
C ALA A 84 6.05 6.21 -6.86
N MET A 85 6.24 5.16 -6.07
CA MET A 85 6.73 5.27 -4.69
C MET A 85 8.20 5.68 -4.61
N LYS A 86 9.03 5.26 -5.58
CA LYS A 86 10.42 5.71 -5.69
C LYS A 86 10.48 7.22 -5.93
N VAL A 87 9.68 7.72 -6.87
CA VAL A 87 9.56 9.15 -7.14
C VAL A 87 9.05 9.88 -5.88
N LYS A 88 7.94 9.42 -5.29
CA LYS A 88 7.40 9.98 -4.06
C LYS A 88 8.45 10.04 -2.95
N THR A 89 9.12 8.93 -2.63
CA THR A 89 10.14 8.88 -1.58
C THR A 89 11.34 9.77 -1.88
N SER A 90 11.79 9.86 -3.13
CA SER A 90 12.84 10.82 -3.50
C SER A 90 12.44 12.27 -3.19
N PHE A 91 11.16 12.64 -3.37
CA PHE A 91 10.68 13.99 -3.09
C PHE A 91 10.25 14.23 -1.63
N THR A 92 9.59 13.28 -0.98
CA THR A 92 9.02 13.44 0.37
C THR A 92 9.98 13.03 1.48
N CYS A 93 10.93 12.15 1.17
CA CYS A 93 11.85 11.59 2.14
C CYS A 93 13.31 12.00 1.89
N GLY A 94 13.56 12.87 0.89
CA GLY A 94 14.88 13.43 0.58
C GLY A 94 15.91 12.34 0.37
N GLY A 95 15.80 11.63 -0.77
CA GLY A 95 16.55 10.41 -1.09
C GLY A 95 18.01 10.37 -0.58
N PHE A 96 18.44 9.15 -0.22
CA PHE A 96 19.85 8.80 0.06
C PHE A 96 20.83 9.44 -0.92
#